data_AF-A0A2I0GSI7-F1
#
_entry.id   AF-A0A2I0GSI7-F1
#
_cell.length_a   1.000
_cell.length_b   1.000
_cell.length_c   1.000
_cell.angle_alpha   90.00
_cell.angle_beta   90.00
_cell.angle_gamma   90.00
#
_symmetry.space_group_name_H-M   'P 1'
#
loop_
_entity.id
_entity.type
_entity.pdbx_description
1 polymer ?
#
loop_
_entity_poly.entity_id
_entity_poly.type
_entity_poly.pdbx_seq_one_letter_code
_entity_poly.pdbx_strand_id
1 'polypeptide(L)'
;VAEDGSVILTPLNGDSDIDGDTLSITSINGTVLTPGTAQSITVDNGVVTTDINGVITFTPEANFNGSVSFPYTISDGKGGTDTATETITVTAVNDAPIAVNDSYTVAEDGSVILTPLKGD
;
A
#
# COMPACT_ATOMS: atom_id res chain seq x y z
N VAL A 1 -6.64 3.91 5.50
CA VAL A 1 -6.33 2.46 5.61
C VAL A 1 -5.34 2.27 6.75
N ALA A 2 -5.35 1.12 7.42
CA ALA A 2 -4.34 0.79 8.43
C ALA A 2 -3.02 0.39 7.74
N GLU A 3 -1.86 0.67 8.35
CA GLU A 3 -0.56 0.33 7.74
C GLU A 3 -0.31 -1.18 7.57
N ASP A 4 -1.01 -2.03 8.31
CA ASP A 4 -0.95 -3.49 8.15
C ASP A 4 -2.09 -4.07 7.28
N GLY A 5 -2.82 -3.20 6.57
CA GLY A 5 -4.02 -3.58 5.84
C GLY A 5 -4.03 -3.11 4.39
N SER A 6 -4.89 -3.75 3.60
CA SER A 6 -5.17 -3.31 2.23
C SER A 6 -6.55 -2.66 2.13
N VAL A 7 -6.75 -1.82 1.12
CA VAL A 7 -8.04 -1.18 0.83
C VAL A 7 -8.38 -1.31 -0.66
N ILE A 8 -9.62 -1.66 -0.96
CA ILE A 8 -10.17 -1.62 -2.33
C ILE A 8 -10.47 -0.16 -2.68
N LEU A 9 -9.96 0.29 -3.81
CA LEU A 9 -10.15 1.64 -4.31
C LEU A 9 -11.32 1.70 -5.30
N THR A 10 -12.00 2.85 -5.32
CA THR A 10 -13.02 3.18 -6.32
C THR A 10 -12.74 4.57 -6.91
N PRO A 11 -11.64 4.75 -7.68
CA PRO A 11 -11.18 6.08 -8.06
C PRO A 11 -12.19 6.86 -8.93
N LEU A 12 -13.01 6.13 -9.71
CA LEU A 12 -14.05 6.71 -10.55
C LEU A 12 -15.26 7.27 -9.77
N ASN A 13 -15.33 7.06 -8.45
CA ASN A 13 -16.48 7.53 -7.67
C ASN A 13 -16.47 9.06 -7.58
N GLY A 14 -17.38 9.71 -8.30
CA GLY A 14 -17.47 11.17 -8.38
C GLY A 14 -17.01 11.72 -9.73
N ASP A 15 -16.40 10.89 -10.58
CA ASP A 15 -16.07 11.25 -11.95
C ASP A 15 -17.31 11.15 -12.85
N SER A 16 -17.46 12.10 -13.76
CA SER A 16 -18.59 12.14 -14.69
C SER A 16 -18.12 12.56 -16.07
N ASP A 17 -18.70 11.92 -17.08
CA ASP A 17 -18.60 12.35 -18.46
C ASP A 17 -19.83 13.19 -18.86
N ILE A 18 -19.63 14.24 -19.65
CA ILE A 18 -20.72 15.16 -20.05
C ILE A 18 -21.68 14.52 -21.05
N ASP A 19 -21.19 13.57 -21.86
CA ASP A 19 -21.95 12.81 -22.83
C ASP A 19 -22.54 11.52 -22.21
N GLY A 20 -22.18 11.22 -20.96
CA GLY A 20 -22.66 10.08 -20.18
C GLY A 20 -21.96 8.76 -20.54
N ASP A 21 -20.80 8.82 -21.18
CA ASP A 21 -20.02 7.63 -21.50
C ASP A 21 -19.44 6.96 -20.25
N THR A 22 -19.28 5.64 -20.33
CA THR A 22 -18.73 4.86 -19.21
C THR A 22 -17.23 5.09 -19.10
N LEU A 23 -16.79 5.58 -17.94
CA LEU A 23 -15.39 5.82 -17.65
C LEU A 23 -14.65 4.53 -17.27
N SER A 24 -13.38 4.46 -17.67
CA SER A 24 -12.47 3.37 -17.30
C SER A 24 -11.10 3.92 -16.96
N ILE A 25 -10.41 3.30 -15.99
CA ILE A 25 -9.03 3.67 -15.64
C ILE A 25 -8.08 3.00 -16.63
N THR A 26 -7.25 3.80 -17.29
CA THR A 26 -6.30 3.35 -18.31
C THR A 26 -4.86 3.35 -17.85
N SER A 27 -4.51 4.15 -16.83
CA SER A 27 -3.18 4.14 -16.23
C SER A 27 -3.19 4.48 -14.75
N ILE A 28 -2.24 3.92 -14.00
CA ILE A 28 -1.98 4.24 -12.60
C ILE A 28 -0.48 4.54 -12.47
N ASN A 29 -0.15 5.70 -11.88
CA ASN A 29 1.23 6.14 -11.67
C ASN A 29 2.11 6.03 -12.93
N GLY A 30 1.54 6.38 -14.10
CA GLY A 30 2.21 6.30 -15.40
C GLY A 30 2.31 4.89 -16.00
N THR A 31 1.86 3.84 -15.31
CA THR A 31 1.79 2.48 -15.83
C THR A 31 0.45 2.24 -16.51
N VAL A 32 0.47 1.95 -17.81
CA VAL A 32 -0.73 1.61 -18.59
C VAL A 32 -1.28 0.26 -18.12
N LEU A 33 -2.58 0.21 -17.83
CA LEU A 33 -3.24 -1.02 -17.43
C LEU A 33 -3.62 -1.85 -18.66
N THR A 34 -3.36 -3.15 -18.58
CA THR A 34 -3.87 -4.12 -19.56
C THR A 34 -5.14 -4.79 -19.03
N PRO A 35 -6.31 -4.61 -19.66
CA PRO A 35 -7.55 -5.25 -19.24
C PRO A 35 -7.41 -6.77 -19.17
N GLY A 36 -7.98 -7.39 -18.13
CA GLY A 36 -7.86 -8.84 -17.94
C GLY A 36 -6.43 -9.29 -17.68
N THR A 37 -5.60 -8.47 -17.04
CA THR A 37 -4.27 -8.87 -16.57
C THR A 37 -4.05 -8.32 -15.16
N ALA A 38 -3.65 -9.20 -14.24
CA ALA A 38 -3.25 -8.76 -12.92
C ALA A 38 -1.91 -8.02 -12.99
N GLN A 39 -1.84 -6.82 -12.41
CA GLN A 39 -0.66 -5.96 -12.46
C GLN A 39 -0.36 -5.43 -11.06
N SER A 40 0.93 -5.19 -10.80
CA SER A 40 1.43 -4.61 -9.55
C SER A 40 2.21 -3.35 -9.89
N ILE A 41 1.77 -2.22 -9.35
CA ILE A 41 2.29 -0.89 -9.63
C ILE A 41 2.83 -0.32 -8.33
N THR A 42 4.14 -0.08 -8.28
CA THR A 42 4.77 0.59 -7.13
C THR A 42 4.38 2.07 -7.13
N VAL A 43 4.01 2.57 -5.95
CA VAL A 43 3.75 3.98 -5.66
C VAL A 43 4.56 4.36 -4.43
N ASP A 44 4.60 5.65 -4.09
CA ASP A 44 5.31 6.07 -2.88
C ASP A 44 4.69 5.44 -1.64
N ASN A 45 5.51 4.74 -0.85
CA ASN A 45 5.13 4.09 0.41
C ASN A 45 3.99 3.07 0.27
N GLY A 46 3.92 2.37 -0.87
CA GLY A 46 2.99 1.26 -1.04
C GLY A 46 2.96 0.68 -2.46
N VAL A 47 2.02 -0.24 -2.66
CA VAL A 47 1.80 -0.92 -3.92
C VAL A 47 0.31 -0.91 -4.25
N VAL A 48 0.00 -0.53 -5.49
CA VAL A 48 -1.33 -0.69 -6.07
C VAL A 48 -1.36 -1.94 -6.92
N THR A 49 -2.31 -2.83 -6.68
CA THR A 49 -2.55 -4.01 -7.51
C THR A 49 -3.87 -3.87 -8.25
N THR A 50 -3.91 -4.39 -9.48
CA THR A 50 -5.15 -4.62 -10.21
C THR A 50 -5.31 -6.12 -10.39
N ASP A 51 -6.51 -6.66 -10.21
CA ASP A 51 -6.79 -8.06 -10.52
C ASP A 51 -7.28 -8.24 -11.97
N ILE A 52 -7.57 -9.49 -12.34
CA ILE A 52 -8.13 -9.85 -13.67
C ILE A 52 -9.50 -9.19 -13.94
N ASN A 53 -10.24 -8.84 -12.90
CA ASN A 53 -11.57 -8.24 -12.98
C ASN A 53 -11.51 -6.70 -12.97
N GLY A 54 -10.31 -6.11 -12.85
CA GLY A 54 -10.12 -4.66 -12.74
C GLY A 54 -10.33 -4.11 -11.33
N VAL A 55 -10.42 -4.96 -10.29
CA VAL A 55 -10.44 -4.52 -8.89
C VAL A 55 -9.08 -3.94 -8.54
N ILE A 56 -9.07 -2.69 -8.10
CA ILE A 56 -7.86 -1.97 -7.71
C ILE A 56 -7.74 -2.00 -6.19
N THR A 57 -6.59 -2.44 -5.69
CA THR A 57 -6.29 -2.52 -4.25
C THR A 57 -5.00 -1.77 -3.94
N PHE A 58 -4.99 -0.98 -2.87
CA PHE A 58 -3.77 -0.39 -2.33
C PHE A 58 -3.33 -1.11 -1.06
N THR A 59 -2.03 -1.38 -0.95
CA THR A 59 -1.38 -1.90 0.25
C THR A 59 -0.20 -0.97 0.59
N PRO A 60 -0.19 -0.33 1.76
CA PRO A 60 0.93 0.50 2.21
C PRO A 60 2.18 -0.33 2.49
N GLU A 61 3.34 0.32 2.50
CA GLU A 61 4.56 -0.27 3.04
C GLU A 61 4.45 -0.51 4.54
N ALA A 62 5.07 -1.58 5.03
CA ALA A 62 5.07 -1.89 6.46
C ALA A 62 5.68 -0.73 7.27
N ASN A 63 5.07 -0.41 8.40
CA ASN A 63 5.47 0.66 9.32
C ASN A 63 5.39 2.08 8.71
N PHE A 64 4.73 2.25 7.56
CA PHE A 64 4.46 3.57 7.02
C PHE A 64 3.12 4.10 7.53
N ASN A 65 3.17 5.28 8.15
CA ASN A 65 1.99 6.09 8.46
C ASN A 65 2.10 7.49 7.83
N GLY A 66 1.03 7.95 7.19
CA GLY A 66 1.04 9.23 6.49
C GLY A 66 0.07 9.30 5.31
N SER A 67 0.25 10.29 4.45
CA SER A 67 -0.54 10.42 3.22
C SER A 67 0.24 9.86 2.03
N VAL A 68 -0.44 9.08 1.20
CA VAL A 68 0.05 8.62 -0.11
C VAL A 68 -0.83 9.23 -1.19
N SER A 69 -0.22 9.66 -2.29
CA SER A 69 -0.96 10.15 -3.45
C SER A 69 -0.29 9.71 -4.74
N PHE A 70 -1.08 9.34 -5.73
CA PHE A 70 -0.59 8.98 -7.06
C PHE A 70 -1.60 9.39 -8.15
N PRO A 71 -1.12 9.72 -9.36
CA PRO A 71 -2.00 10.06 -10.47
C PRO A 71 -2.62 8.80 -11.10
N TYR A 72 -3.83 8.94 -11.63
CA TYR A 72 -4.46 7.95 -12.50
C TYR A 72 -5.10 8.64 -13.71
N THR A 73 -5.17 7.92 -14.82
CA THR A 73 -5.80 8.41 -16.06
C THR A 73 -7.08 7.65 -16.33
N ILE A 74 -8.12 8.36 -16.72
CA ILE A 74 -9.42 7.81 -17.13
C ILE A 74 -9.63 8.03 -18.63
N SER A 75 -10.46 7.19 -19.25
CA SER A 75 -10.96 7.37 -20.62
C SER A 75 -12.44 7.08 -20.73
N ASP A 76 -13.10 7.83 -21.61
CA ASP A 76 -14.49 7.66 -22.04
C ASP A 76 -14.69 6.53 -23.08
N GLY A 77 -13.60 5.94 -23.58
CA GLY A 77 -13.64 4.94 -24.66
C GLY A 77 -14.03 5.50 -26.04
N LYS A 78 -14.19 6.81 -26.18
CA LYS A 78 -14.46 7.56 -27.43
C LYS A 78 -13.32 8.50 -27.84
N GLY A 79 -12.24 8.50 -27.08
CA GLY A 79 -11.02 9.25 -27.38
C GLY A 79 -10.79 10.43 -26.44
N GLY A 80 -11.70 10.70 -25.52
CA GLY A 80 -11.48 11.57 -24.38
C GLY A 80 -10.71 10.86 -23.28
N THR A 81 -9.79 11.59 -22.66
CA THR A 81 -9.03 11.15 -21.49
C THR A 81 -8.83 12.30 -20.53
N ASP A 82 -8.81 12.01 -19.23
CA ASP A 82 -8.45 12.98 -18.20
C ASP A 82 -7.58 12.34 -17.11
N THR A 83 -6.92 13.16 -16.29
CA THR A 83 -6.04 12.70 -15.21
C THR A 83 -6.48 13.30 -13.88
N ALA A 84 -6.57 12.45 -12.86
CA ALA A 84 -6.89 12.83 -11.49
C ALA A 84 -5.87 12.22 -10.52
N THR A 85 -5.95 12.61 -9.24
CA THR A 85 -5.05 12.14 -8.19
C THR A 85 -5.84 11.41 -7.14
N GLU A 86 -5.46 10.16 -6.87
CA GLU A 86 -5.99 9.41 -5.73
C GLU A 86 -5.16 9.75 -4.49
N THR A 87 -5.82 10.00 -3.36
CA THR A 87 -5.17 10.33 -2.08
C THR A 87 -5.66 9.41 -0.98
N ILE A 88 -4.72 8.78 -0.26
CA ILE A 88 -4.99 7.77 0.75
C ILE A 88 -4.27 8.17 2.04
N THR A 89 -5.00 8.20 3.16
CA THR A 89 -4.40 8.35 4.49
C THR A 89 -4.18 6.98 5.14
N VAL A 90 -2.93 6.71 5.49
CA VAL A 90 -2.47 5.52 6.20
C VAL A 90 -2.32 5.84 7.69
N THR A 91 -2.98 5.07 8.54
CA THR A 91 -2.93 5.23 10.00
C THR A 91 -2.04 4.17 10.62
N ALA A 92 -1.20 4.59 11.57
CA ALA A 92 -0.33 3.70 12.32
C ALA A 92 -1.11 2.60 13.07
N VAL A 93 -0.48 1.43 13.20
CA VAL A 93 -0.91 0.28 13.98
C VAL A 93 0.24 -0.14 14.87
N ASN A 94 -0.05 -0.53 16.12
CA ASN A 94 1.00 -0.90 17.06
C ASN A 94 1.53 -2.31 16.80
N ASP A 95 2.83 -2.43 16.48
CA ASP A 95 3.53 -3.71 16.40
C ASP A 95 3.82 -4.35 17.77
N ALA A 96 3.85 -5.68 17.81
CA ALA A 96 4.25 -6.42 19.00
C ALA A 96 5.78 -6.35 19.21
N PRO A 97 6.28 -6.24 20.46
CA PRO A 97 7.71 -6.30 20.71
C PRO A 97 8.29 -7.67 20.32
N ILE A 98 9.48 -7.67 19.72
CA ILE A 98 10.23 -8.88 19.38
C ILE A 98 11.26 -9.12 20.49
N ALA A 99 11.12 -10.23 21.22
CA ALA A 99 12.09 -10.62 22.25
C ALA A 99 13.22 -11.47 21.64
N VAL A 100 14.48 -11.16 21.98
CA VAL A 100 15.64 -11.97 21.65
C VAL A 100 16.04 -12.81 22.87
N ASN A 101 16.33 -14.10 22.65
CA ASN A 101 16.72 -14.98 23.76
C ASN A 101 18.11 -14.61 24.29
N ASP A 102 18.19 -14.24 25.57
CA ASP A 102 19.46 -14.15 26.27
C ASP A 102 19.93 -15.52 26.75
N SER A 103 21.22 -15.82 26.56
CA SER A 103 21.87 -17.02 27.11
C SER A 103 23.10 -16.64 27.91
N TYR A 104 23.20 -17.19 29.11
CA TYR A 104 24.30 -16.96 30.03
C TYR A 104 24.84 -18.29 30.53
N THR A 105 26.17 -18.44 30.56
CA THR A 105 26.85 -19.56 31.20
C THR A 105 27.74 -19.02 32.32
N VAL A 106 27.73 -19.70 33.45
CA VAL A 106 28.57 -19.37 34.60
C VAL A 106 29.21 -20.68 35.09
N ALA A 107 30.48 -20.63 35.44
CA ALA A 107 31.13 -21.76 36.10
C ALA A 107 30.51 -21.98 37.48
N GLU A 108 30.61 -23.20 38.01
CA GLU A 108 30.32 -23.44 39.42
C GLU A 108 31.13 -22.45 40.29
N ASP A 109 30.47 -21.88 41.30
CA ASP A 109 30.99 -20.82 42.18
C ASP A 109 31.29 -19.46 41.51
N GLY A 110 30.89 -19.28 40.25
CA GLY A 110 30.92 -18.00 39.57
C GLY A 110 29.64 -17.17 39.76
N SER A 111 29.71 -15.86 39.52
CA SER A 111 28.55 -14.98 39.39
C SER A 111 28.53 -14.34 38.01
N VAL A 112 27.33 -14.22 37.43
CA VAL A 112 27.09 -13.48 36.19
C VAL A 112 26.19 -12.28 36.47
N ILE A 113 26.55 -11.11 35.94
CA ILE A 113 25.69 -9.93 35.95
C ILE A 113 24.85 -9.99 34.68
N LEU A 114 23.55 -10.15 34.82
CA LEU A 114 22.62 -10.16 33.69
C LEU A 114 22.31 -8.72 33.27
N THR A 115 22.44 -8.43 31.98
CA THR A 115 21.98 -7.18 31.37
C THR A 115 21.08 -7.53 30.19
N PRO A 116 19.87 -8.07 30.45
CA PRO A 116 18.96 -8.60 29.42
C PRO A 116 18.36 -7.54 28.47
N LEU A 117 18.88 -6.32 28.52
CA LEU A 117 18.53 -5.21 27.61
C LEU A 117 19.74 -4.73 26.80
N LYS A 118 20.89 -5.41 26.90
CA LYS A 118 22.12 -5.00 26.20
C LYS A 118 22.26 -5.81 24.91
N GLY A 119 21.53 -5.43 23.88
CA GLY A 119 21.53 -6.13 22.59
C GLY A 119 20.26 -5.99 21.76
N ASP A 120 19.21 -5.40 22.34
CA ASP A 120 17.98 -4.94 21.67
C ASP A 120 18.03 -3.44 21.34
#